data_AF-A0A401JC81-F1
#
_entry.id   AF-A0A401JC81-F1
#
_cell.length_a   1.000
_cell.length_b   1.000
_cell.length_c   1.000
_cell.angle_alpha   90.00
_cell.angle_beta   90.00
_cell.angle_gamma   90.00
#
_symmetry.space_group_name_H-M   'P 1'
#
loop_
_entity.id
_entity.type
_entity.pdbx_description
1 polymer ?
#
loop_
_entity_poly.entity_id
_entity_poly.type
_entity_poly.pdbx_seq_one_letter_code
_entity_poly.pdbx_strand_id
1 'polypeptide(L)' 'MRARGREIVERGFALMNDALAGKEYVVGSFSIADAALFYVEFWADKLAIDLPEHCRAHYQRMLARPVVQRVLREEGYR' A
#
# COMPACT_ATOMS: atom_id res chain seq x y z
N MET A 1 -19.05 -15.67 -2.87
CA MET A 1 -18.86 -14.26 -2.47
C MET A 1 -17.40 -13.75 -2.47
N ARG A 2 -16.36 -14.59 -2.37
CA ARG A 2 -14.96 -14.12 -2.19
C ARG A 2 -14.23 -13.69 -3.48
N ALA A 3 -14.64 -14.16 -4.66
CA ALA A 3 -13.93 -13.89 -5.92
C ALA A 3 -14.03 -12.42 -6.40
N ARG A 4 -15.23 -11.82 -6.33
CA ARG A 4 -15.44 -10.41 -6.76
C ARG A 4 -14.67 -9.39 -5.91
N GLY A 5 -14.48 -9.67 -4.61
CA GLY A 5 -13.71 -8.78 -3.74
C GLY A 5 -12.24 -8.69 -4.16
N ARG A 6 -11.65 -9.82 -4.56
CA ARG A 6 -10.27 -9.90 -5.03
C ARG A 6 -10.08 -9.16 -6.36
N GLU A 7 -10.97 -9.35 -7.33
CA GLU A 7 -10.92 -8.63 -8.61
C GLU A 7 -10.98 -7.10 -8.44
N ILE A 8 -11.79 -6.61 -7.50
CA ILE A 8 -11.88 -5.17 -7.23
C ILE A 8 -10.55 -4.64 -6.67
N VAL A 9 -9.93 -5.39 -5.76
CA VAL A 9 -8.64 -5.03 -5.16
C VAL A 9 -7.52 -5.08 -6.19
N GLU A 10 -7.45 -6.11 -7.01
CA GLU A 10 -6.44 -6.25 -8.08
C GLU A 10 -6.54 -5.12 -9.10
N ARG A 11 -7.74 -4.77 -9.56
CA ARG A 11 -7.94 -3.60 -10.44
C ARG A 11 -7.59 -2.29 -9.77
N GLY A 12 -7.90 -2.15 -8.48
CA GLY A 12 -7.53 -0.97 -7.68
C GLY A 12 -6.02 -0.80 -7.61
N PHE A 13 -5.29 -1.89 -7.33
CA PHE A 13 -3.83 -1.88 -7.32
C PHE A 13 -3.22 -1.63 -8.69
N ALA A 14 -3.79 -2.16 -9.77
CA ALA A 14 -3.34 -1.83 -11.13
C ALA A 14 -3.44 -0.32 -11.41
N LEU A 15 -4.56 0.30 -11.04
CA LEU A 15 -4.75 1.75 -11.21
C LEU A 15 -3.79 2.57 -10.34
N MET A 16 -3.54 2.14 -9.10
CA MET A 16 -2.57 2.79 -8.22
C MET A 16 -1.13 2.61 -8.68
N ASN A 17 -0.80 1.45 -9.25
CA ASN A 17 0.51 1.19 -9.83
C ASN A 17 0.80 2.18 -10.96
N ASP A 18 -0.15 2.38 -11.87
CA ASP A 18 0.00 3.35 -12.96
C ASP A 18 0.05 4.78 -12.45
N ALA A 19 -0.72 5.11 -11.41
CA ALA A 19 -0.69 6.44 -10.79
C ALA A 19 0.66 6.76 -10.11
N LEU A 20 1.34 5.74 -9.59
CA LEU A 20 2.66 5.79 -8.96
C LEU A 20 3.81 5.68 -9.97
N ALA A 21 3.55 5.38 -11.24
CA ALA A 21 4.59 5.30 -12.25
C ALA A 21 5.35 6.63 -12.36
N GLY A 22 6.66 6.59 -12.14
CA GLY A 22 7.53 7.77 -12.13
C GLY A 22 7.34 8.72 -10.94
N LYS A 23 6.60 8.32 -9.90
CA LYS A 23 6.39 9.12 -8.68
C LYS A 23 6.78 8.34 -7.43
N GLU A 24 7.24 9.07 -6.42
CA GLU A 24 7.57 8.47 -5.13
C GLU A 24 6.36 8.35 -4.19
N TYR A 25 5.37 9.22 -4.38
CA TYR A 25 4.14 9.35 -3.61
C TYR A 25 2.96 9.59 -4.55
N VAL A 26 1.75 9.25 -4.12
CA VAL A 26 0.53 9.25 -4.96
C VAL A 26 0.30 10.59 -5.67
N VAL A 27 0.58 11.70 -4.99
CA VAL A 27 0.42 13.08 -5.51
C VAL A 27 1.75 13.80 -5.72
N GLY A 28 2.86 13.06 -5.84
CA GLY A 28 4.21 13.59 -6.06
C GLY A 28 4.94 14.00 -4.77
N SER A 29 4.22 14.42 -3.74
CA SER A 29 4.74 14.63 -2.38
C SER A 29 3.93 13.81 -1.37
N PHE A 30 4.52 13.54 -0.19
CA PHE A 30 3.84 12.78 0.85
C PHE A 30 2.55 13.47 1.30
N SER A 31 1.46 12.72 1.34
CA SER A 31 0.12 13.20 1.63
C SER A 31 -0.71 12.16 2.39
N ILE A 32 -1.95 12.53 2.73
CA ILE A 32 -2.92 11.60 3.32
C ILE A 32 -3.26 10.42 2.38
N ALA A 33 -3.11 10.60 1.06
CA ALA A 33 -3.36 9.55 0.09
C ALA A 33 -2.39 8.38 0.25
N ASP A 34 -1.13 8.66 0.60
CA ASP A 34 -0.10 7.64 0.82
C ASP A 34 -0.37 6.83 2.08
N ALA A 35 -0.93 7.47 3.13
CA ALA A 35 -1.35 6.76 4.34
C ALA A 35 -2.55 5.83 4.07
N ALA A 36 -3.53 6.29 3.29
CA ALA A 36 -4.67 5.48 2.88
C ALA A 36 -4.24 4.30 1.99
N LEU A 37 -3.36 4.54 1.02
CA LEU A 37 -2.83 3.49 0.15
C LEU A 37 -2.00 2.48 0.95
N PHE A 38 -1.13 2.95 1.85
CA PHE A 38 -0.32 2.09 2.72
C PHE A 38 -1.18 1.14 3.56
N TYR A 39 -2.31 1.60 4.10
CA TYR A 39 -3.22 0.74 4.86
C TYR A 39 -3.78 -0.42 4.00
N VAL A 40 -4.13 -0.14 2.75
CA VAL A 40 -4.62 -1.15 1.81
C VAL A 40 -3.51 -2.11 1.39
N GLU A 41 -2.31 -1.60 1.10
CA GLU A 41 -1.11 -2.39 0.79
C GLU A 41 -0.70 -3.29 1.95
N PHE A 42 -0.78 -2.79 3.19
CA PHE A 42 -0.47 -3.55 4.40
C PHE A 42 -1.41 -4.75 4.57
N TRP A 43 -2.72 -4.55 4.38
CA TRP A 43 -3.66 -5.67 4.44
C TRP A 43 -3.51 -6.63 3.27
N ALA A 44 -3.17 -6.13 2.08
CA ALA A 44 -2.85 -6.99 0.94
C ALA A 44 -1.65 -7.90 1.23
N ASP A 45 -0.56 -7.36 1.81
CA ASP A 45 0.60 -8.15 2.25
C ASP A 45 0.20 -9.22 3.29
N LYS A 46 -0.56 -8.84 4.33
CA LYS A 46 -1.06 -9.77 5.35
C LYS A 46 -2.00 -10.85 4.80
N LEU A 47 -2.73 -10.55 3.73
CA LEU A 47 -3.64 -11.48 3.05
C LEU A 47 -2.95 -12.24 1.90
N ALA A 48 -1.64 -12.09 1.72
CA ALA A 48 -0.86 -12.66 0.62
C ALA A 48 -1.47 -12.35 -0.77
N ILE A 49 -1.88 -11.10 -0.95
CA ILE A 49 -2.29 -10.53 -2.24
C ILE A 49 -1.06 -9.86 -2.84
N ASP A 50 -0.73 -10.21 -4.09
CA ASP A 50 0.45 -9.65 -4.74
C ASP A 50 0.27 -8.17 -5.05
N LEU A 51 1.24 -7.37 -4.59
CA LEU A 51 1.36 -5.96 -4.91
C LEU A 51 2.14 -5.81 -6.24
N PRO A 52 1.61 -5.01 -7.19
CA PRO A 52 2.35 -4.55 -8.36
C PRO A 52 3.64 -3.80 -8.00
N GLU A 53 4.57 -3.68 -8.95
CA GLU A 53 5.91 -3.15 -8.72
C GLU A 53 5.95 -1.78 -8.03
N HIS A 54 5.22 -0.78 -8.55
CA HIS A 54 5.26 0.57 -8.01
C HIS A 54 4.54 0.68 -6.66
N CYS A 55 3.44 -0.06 -6.47
CA CYS A 55 2.78 -0.20 -5.16
C CYS A 55 3.72 -0.87 -4.14
N ARG A 56 4.44 -1.91 -4.53
CA ARG A 56 5.41 -2.58 -3.65
C ARG A 56 6.54 -1.63 -3.25
N ALA A 57 7.05 -0.83 -4.18
CA ALA A 57 8.06 0.18 -3.88
C ALA A 57 7.52 1.27 -2.93
N HIS A 58 6.29 1.74 -3.15
CA HIS A 58 5.61 2.67 -2.25
C HIS A 58 5.42 2.08 -0.85
N TYR A 59 4.94 0.84 -0.75
CA TYR A 59 4.75 0.11 0.50
C TYR A 59 6.05 0.00 1.30
N GLN A 60 7.15 -0.40 0.65
CA GLN A 60 8.47 -0.49 1.28
C GLN A 60 8.97 0.88 1.77
N ARG A 61 8.77 1.94 0.97
CA ARG A 61 9.10 3.32 1.36
C ARG A 61 8.32 3.74 2.61
N MET A 62 7.03 3.41 2.68
CA MET A 62 6.19 3.72 3.84
C MET A 62 6.58 2.92 5.08
N LEU A 63 6.91 1.62 4.94
CA LEU A 63 7.42 0.78 6.03
C LEU A 63 8.76 1.26 6.60
N ALA A 64 9.61 1.86 5.78
CA ALA A 64 10.89 2.40 6.22
C ALA A 64 10.74 3.63 7.14
N ARG A 65 9.55 4.24 7.22
CA ARG A 65 9.35 5.44 8.03
C ARG A 65 9.30 5.12 9.52
N PRO A 66 10.05 5.85 10.37
CA PRO A 66 10.08 5.59 11.81
C PRO A 66 8.70 5.68 12.49
N VAL A 67 7.83 6.58 12.01
CA VAL A 67 6.48 6.75 12.55
C VAL A 67 5.59 5.54 12.24
N VAL A 68 5.71 4.96 11.04
CA VAL A 68 4.95 3.77 10.63
C VAL A 68 5.40 2.57 11.45
N GLN A 69 6.71 2.38 11.61
CA GLN A 69 7.24 1.32 12.47
C GLN A 69 6.80 1.47 13.93
N ARG A 70 6.67 2.70 14.42
CA ARG A 70 6.19 2.96 15.78
C ARG A 70 4.73 2.57 15.94
N VAL A 71 3.87 2.98 15.01
CA VAL A 71 2.45 2.61 15.01
C VAL A 71 2.28 1.10 14.87
N LEU A 72 3.03 0.43 13.99
CA LEU A 72 2.98 -1.04 13.86
C LEU A 72 3.38 -1.75 15.16
N ARG A 73 4.37 -1.22 15.88
CA ARG A 73 4.76 -1.74 17.21
C ARG A 73 3.71 -1.47 18.29
N GLU A 74 3.07 -0.31 18.27
CA GLU A 74 2.04 0.09 19.25
C GLU A 74 0.73 -0.68 19.03
N GLU A 75 0.36 -0.95 17.77
CA GLU A 75 -0.83 -1.72 17.37
C GLU A 75 -0.62 -3.25 17.50
N GLY A 76 0.56 -3.71 17.95
CA GLY A 76 0.82 -5.13 18.22
C GLY A 76 1.10 -6.00 16.99
N TYR A 77 1.29 -5.40 15.81
CA TYR A 77 1.69 -6.13 14.60
C TYR A 77 3.21 -6.38 14.64
N ARG A 78 3.61 -7.55 15.15
CA ARG A 78 4.98 -8.07 15.06
C ARG A 78 5.18 -8.93 13.80
#